data_AF-D3E492-F1
#
_entry.id   AF-D3E492-F1
#
_cell.length_a   1.000
_cell.length_b   1.000
_cell.length_c   1.000
_cell.angle_alpha   90.00
_cell.angle_beta   90.00
_cell.angle_gamma   90.00
#
_symmetry.space_group_name_H-M   'P 1'
#
loop_
_entity.id
_entity.type
_entity.pdbx_description
1 polymer ?
#
loop_
_entity_poly.entity_id
_entity_poly.type
_entity_poly.pdbx_seq_one_letter_code
_entity_poly.pdbx_strand_id
1 'polypeptide(L)'
;MNRNKIIVLLVLLIAVVGFTMGPACAASTTIKVGNYKDVGKGDRISTFNVPKDAQYLKGVYAVIFYHGKNGDDFRPHTYVLSKIKVYYKNKKGKIVTRSSTAKNLSGLSILSTKQVSGYTPYKMDVSYRKMTNAEKKKICGSLVY
;
A
#
# COMPACT_ATOMS: atom_id res chain seq x y z
N MET A 1 6.27 -47.87 -18.87
CA MET A 1 6.01 -46.41 -18.93
C MET A 1 7.18 -45.75 -19.67
N ASN A 2 6.94 -45.12 -20.82
CA ASN A 2 8.04 -44.64 -21.69
C ASN A 2 8.80 -43.47 -21.07
N ARG A 3 10.14 -43.52 -21.11
CA ARG A 3 11.05 -42.50 -20.56
C ARG A 3 10.72 -41.09 -21.06
N ASN A 4 10.29 -40.97 -22.31
CA ASN A 4 9.87 -39.70 -22.91
C ASN A 4 8.57 -39.14 -22.29
N LYS A 5 7.63 -40.01 -21.88
CA LYS A 5 6.40 -39.58 -21.19
C LYS A 5 6.70 -39.08 -19.77
N ILE A 6 7.70 -39.65 -19.10
CA ILE A 6 8.14 -39.22 -17.75
C ILE A 6 8.80 -37.84 -17.82
N ILE A 7 9.66 -37.61 -18.82
CA ILE A 7 10.33 -36.31 -19.02
C ILE A 7 9.32 -35.21 -19.34
N VAL A 8 8.35 -35.48 -20.22
CA VAL A 8 7.27 -34.52 -20.54
C VAL A 8 6.44 -34.20 -19.30
N LEU A 9 6.14 -35.19 -18.45
CA LEU A 9 5.39 -34.98 -17.21
C LEU A 9 6.16 -34.09 -16.21
N LEU A 10 7.47 -34.30 -16.07
CA LEU A 10 8.34 -33.49 -15.19
C LEU A 10 8.46 -32.04 -15.68
N VAL A 11 8.60 -31.81 -16.98
CA VAL A 11 8.64 -30.44 -17.55
C VAL A 11 7.31 -29.72 -17.36
N LEU A 12 6.18 -30.42 -17.51
CA LEU A 12 4.85 -29.86 -17.27
C LEU A 12 4.67 -29.46 -15.79
N LEU A 13 5.13 -30.28 -14.85
CA LEU A 13 5.09 -29.99 -13.41
C LEU A 13 5.91 -28.75 -13.04
N ILE A 14 7.11 -28.58 -13.61
CA ILE A 14 7.96 -27.40 -13.36
C ILE A 14 7.32 -26.12 -13.93
N ALA A 15 6.66 -26.20 -15.09
CA ALA A 15 5.95 -25.05 -15.68
C ALA A 15 4.74 -24.62 -14.83
N VAL A 16 4.00 -25.57 -14.24
CA VAL A 16 2.85 -25.29 -13.36
C VAL A 16 3.30 -24.69 -12.01
N VAL A 17 4.42 -25.17 -11.45
CA VAL A 17 4.98 -24.59 -10.22
C VAL A 17 5.57 -23.19 -10.47
N GLY A 18 6.21 -22.96 -11.63
CA GLY A 18 6.75 -21.66 -12.02
C GLY A 18 5.71 -20.55 -12.21
N PHE A 19 4.47 -20.89 -12.60
CA PHE A 19 3.39 -19.92 -12.80
C PHE A 19 2.61 -19.55 -11.52
N THR A 20 2.70 -20.35 -10.46
CA THR A 20 1.95 -20.10 -9.21
C THR A 20 2.70 -19.21 -8.22
N MET A 21 4.00 -18.98 -8.42
CA MET A 21 4.82 -18.07 -7.62
C MET A 21 4.98 -16.69 -8.28
N GLY A 22 3.91 -16.17 -8.87
CA GLY A 22 3.87 -14.78 -9.31
C GLY A 22 4.23 -13.84 -8.15
N PRO A 23 4.96 -12.74 -8.40
CA PRO A 23 5.29 -11.78 -7.35
C PRO A 23 3.99 -11.33 -6.69
N ALA A 24 3.97 -11.30 -5.35
CA ALA A 24 2.80 -10.89 -4.56
C ALA A 24 2.18 -9.62 -5.15
N CYS A 25 1.10 -9.79 -5.90
CA CYS A 25 0.58 -8.74 -6.76
C CYS A 25 0.10 -7.59 -5.88
N ALA A 26 0.56 -6.37 -6.16
CA ALA A 26 0.14 -5.20 -5.40
C ALA A 26 -1.37 -4.99 -5.60
N ALA A 27 -2.14 -5.11 -4.53
CA ALA A 27 -3.55 -4.76 -4.51
C ALA A 27 -3.70 -3.23 -4.56
N SER A 28 -4.84 -2.73 -5.05
CA SER A 28 -5.12 -1.30 -5.09
C SER A 28 -6.55 -1.01 -4.67
N THR A 29 -6.75 0.16 -4.05
CA THR A 29 -8.09 0.62 -3.66
C THR A 29 -8.21 2.13 -3.74
N THR A 30 -9.40 2.62 -4.09
CA THR A 30 -9.69 4.06 -4.13
C THR A 30 -10.37 4.49 -2.84
N ILE A 31 -9.88 5.57 -2.22
CA ILE A 31 -10.38 6.13 -0.97
C ILE A 31 -10.63 7.63 -1.17
N LYS A 32 -11.77 8.15 -0.71
CA LYS A 32 -12.00 9.61 -0.66
C LYS A 32 -11.05 10.22 0.37
N VAL A 33 -10.44 11.35 0.02
CA VAL A 33 -9.50 12.01 0.95
C VAL A 33 -10.25 12.46 2.20
N GLY A 34 -9.73 12.11 3.38
CA GLY A 34 -10.39 12.32 4.68
C GLY A 34 -11.09 11.07 5.21
N ASN A 35 -11.19 10.00 4.41
CA ASN A 35 -11.77 8.72 4.83
C ASN A 35 -10.70 7.65 5.00
N TYR A 36 -11.15 6.48 5.48
CA TYR A 36 -10.35 5.28 5.62
C TYR A 36 -10.99 4.08 4.90
N LYS A 37 -10.23 2.99 4.80
CA LYS A 37 -10.70 1.69 4.34
C LYS A 37 -9.93 0.58 5.03
N ASP A 38 -10.66 -0.40 5.57
CA ASP A 38 -10.07 -1.61 6.13
C ASP A 38 -9.59 -2.54 5.02
N VAL A 39 -8.41 -3.11 5.20
CA VAL A 39 -7.74 -4.02 4.26
C VAL A 39 -7.29 -5.29 4.99
N GLY A 40 -7.90 -6.42 4.61
CA GLY A 40 -7.66 -7.72 5.24
C GLY A 40 -8.08 -7.79 6.70
N LYS A 41 -7.34 -8.57 7.52
CA LYS A 41 -7.70 -8.90 8.90
C LYS A 41 -7.09 -7.92 9.91
N GLY A 42 -7.49 -6.65 9.82
CA GLY A 42 -7.21 -5.64 10.84
C GLY A 42 -6.30 -4.50 10.41
N ASP A 43 -5.71 -4.48 9.21
CA ASP A 43 -5.03 -3.27 8.76
C ASP A 43 -6.06 -2.25 8.22
N ARG A 44 -5.84 -0.97 8.48
CA ARG A 44 -6.65 0.15 8.02
C ARG A 44 -5.79 1.14 7.27
N ILE A 45 -6.21 1.50 6.06
CA ILE A 45 -5.62 2.58 5.29
C ILE A 45 -6.45 3.84 5.52
N SER A 46 -5.84 4.88 6.10
CA SER A 46 -6.47 6.18 6.29
C SER A 46 -5.85 7.22 5.36
N THR A 47 -6.66 8.14 4.86
CA THR A 47 -6.20 9.22 3.99
C THR A 47 -6.56 10.57 4.60
N PHE A 48 -5.65 11.54 4.54
CA PHE A 48 -5.91 12.87 5.07
C PHE A 48 -5.13 13.94 4.31
N ASN A 49 -5.63 15.18 4.39
CA ASN A 49 -5.03 16.36 3.81
C ASN A 49 -4.65 17.31 4.95
N VAL A 50 -3.36 17.62 5.07
CA VAL A 50 -2.86 18.65 5.98
C VAL A 50 -2.78 19.96 5.21
N PRO A 51 -3.63 20.96 5.53
CA PRO A 51 -3.77 22.17 4.72
C PRO A 51 -2.51 23.07 4.77
N LYS A 52 -2.43 24.04 3.85
CA LYS A 52 -1.22 24.86 3.63
C LYS A 52 -0.85 25.76 4.81
N ASP A 53 -1.80 26.05 5.67
CA ASP A 53 -1.71 26.89 6.85
C ASP A 53 -1.37 26.11 8.13
N ALA A 54 -1.30 24.77 8.07
CA ALA A 54 -0.91 23.96 9.21
C ALA A 54 0.56 24.20 9.62
N GLN A 55 0.81 24.13 10.93
CA GLN A 55 2.14 24.25 11.54
C GLN A 55 3.06 23.04 11.25
N TYR A 56 2.48 21.91 10.85
CA TYR A 56 3.19 20.65 10.59
C TYR A 56 3.49 20.43 9.09
N LEU A 57 4.16 19.31 8.76
CA LEU A 57 4.47 18.91 7.39
C LEU A 57 3.20 18.88 6.51
N LYS A 58 3.14 19.81 5.56
CA LYS A 58 2.00 20.04 4.66
C LYS A 58 1.97 18.99 3.55
N GLY A 59 0.78 18.48 3.22
CA GLY A 59 0.67 17.45 2.18
C GLY A 59 -0.62 16.67 2.21
N VAL A 60 -0.73 15.72 1.28
CA VAL A 60 -1.79 14.72 1.26
C VAL A 60 -1.16 13.37 1.51
N TYR A 61 -1.71 12.65 2.49
CA TYR A 61 -1.12 11.46 3.07
C TYR A 61 -2.04 10.26 2.93
N ALA A 62 -1.45 9.08 2.73
CA ALA A 62 -2.04 7.81 3.10
C ALA A 62 -1.20 7.18 4.19
N VAL A 63 -1.87 6.63 5.19
CA VAL A 63 -1.24 5.88 6.28
C VAL A 63 -1.89 4.52 6.38
N ILE A 64 -1.10 3.47 6.63
CA ILE A 64 -1.60 2.14 6.97
C ILE A 64 -1.15 1.77 8.39
N PHE A 65 -2.09 1.31 9.21
CA PHE A 65 -1.85 0.90 10.60
C PHE A 65 -2.78 -0.25 10.95
N TYR A 66 -2.50 -0.96 12.04
CA TYR A 66 -3.36 -2.03 12.52
C TYR A 66 -4.43 -1.47 13.46
N HIS A 67 -5.68 -1.80 13.17
CA HIS A 67 -6.88 -1.50 13.92
C HIS A 67 -7.53 -2.82 14.36
N GLY A 68 -7.24 -3.23 15.59
CA GLY A 68 -7.70 -4.50 16.16
C GLY A 68 -8.75 -4.32 17.25
N LYS A 69 -9.41 -5.42 17.64
CA LYS A 69 -10.41 -5.43 18.72
C LYS A 69 -9.83 -4.98 20.08
N ASN A 70 -8.52 -5.16 20.28
CA ASN A 70 -7.82 -4.88 21.54
C ASN A 70 -7.04 -3.56 21.50
N GLY A 71 -7.31 -2.69 20.52
CA GLY A 71 -6.67 -1.38 20.36
C GLY A 71 -5.96 -1.21 19.02
N ASP A 72 -5.53 0.03 18.80
CA ASP A 72 -4.81 0.45 17.61
C ASP A 72 -3.30 0.28 17.82
N ASP A 73 -2.65 -0.33 16.84
CA ASP A 73 -1.20 -0.29 16.71
C ASP A 73 -0.88 0.60 15.51
N PHE A 74 -0.13 1.68 15.75
CA PHE A 74 0.28 2.63 14.73
C PHE A 74 1.20 2.02 13.65
N ARG A 75 1.51 0.72 13.75
CA ARG A 75 2.22 -0.08 12.76
C ARG A 75 1.26 -1.06 12.08
N PRO A 76 1.38 -1.28 10.75
CA PRO A 76 0.62 -2.32 10.08
C PRO A 76 1.13 -3.71 10.43
N HIS A 77 0.26 -4.72 10.38
CA HIS A 77 0.61 -6.11 10.73
C HIS A 77 0.67 -7.03 9.51
N THR A 78 -0.08 -6.71 8.44
CA THR A 78 -0.20 -7.58 7.26
C THR A 78 0.26 -6.92 5.96
N TYR A 79 -0.05 -5.64 5.76
CA TYR A 79 0.16 -4.94 4.50
C TYR A 79 1.06 -3.71 4.63
N VAL A 80 1.75 -3.37 3.55
CA VAL A 80 2.52 -2.11 3.42
C VAL A 80 2.07 -1.34 2.21
N LEU A 81 2.16 -0.02 2.29
CA LEU A 81 1.89 0.86 1.16
C LEU A 81 3.02 0.76 0.13
N SER A 82 2.67 0.64 -1.14
CA SER A 82 3.63 0.60 -2.25
C SER A 82 3.59 1.87 -3.09
N LYS A 83 2.40 2.40 -3.34
CA LYS A 83 2.20 3.58 -4.18
C LYS A 83 0.91 4.30 -3.80
N ILE A 84 0.91 5.62 -3.96
CA ILE A 84 -0.30 6.43 -3.94
C ILE A 84 -0.41 7.26 -5.21
N LYS A 85 -1.64 7.54 -5.62
CA LYS A 85 -1.99 8.50 -6.66
C LYS A 85 -3.14 9.36 -6.16
N VAL A 86 -2.84 10.61 -5.86
CA VAL A 86 -3.79 11.60 -5.36
C VAL A 86 -4.40 12.35 -6.54
N TYR A 87 -5.72 12.47 -6.55
CA TYR A 87 -6.49 13.23 -7.53
C TYR A 87 -6.92 14.56 -6.93
N TYR A 88 -6.60 15.61 -7.64
CA TYR A 88 -6.89 16.99 -7.28
C TYR A 88 -7.87 17.58 -8.29
N LYS A 89 -8.89 18.29 -7.83
CA LYS A 89 -9.88 18.97 -8.68
C LYS A 89 -9.90 20.46 -8.36
N ASN A 90 -9.88 21.33 -9.37
CA ASN A 90 -10.06 22.76 -9.17
C ASN A 90 -11.54 23.18 -9.29
N LYS A 91 -11.85 24.45 -9.01
CA LYS A 91 -13.22 24.99 -9.11
C LYS A 91 -13.82 24.89 -10.51
N LYS A 92 -12.99 24.88 -11.56
CA LYS A 92 -13.40 24.71 -12.97
C LYS A 92 -13.58 23.24 -13.38
N GLY A 93 -13.43 22.31 -12.45
CA GLY A 93 -13.55 20.87 -12.70
C GLY A 93 -12.33 20.19 -13.33
N LYS A 94 -11.25 20.93 -13.64
CA LYS A 94 -10.00 20.34 -14.16
C LYS A 94 -9.38 19.43 -13.10
N ILE A 95 -8.97 18.24 -13.53
CA ILE A 95 -8.34 17.24 -12.67
C ILE A 95 -6.84 17.16 -12.97
N VAL A 96 -6.03 17.09 -11.92
CA VAL A 96 -4.60 16.76 -12.00
C VAL A 96 -4.27 15.68 -10.98
N THR A 97 -3.15 14.98 -11.18
CA THR A 97 -2.73 13.91 -10.27
C THR A 97 -1.29 14.09 -9.81
N ARG A 98 -1.01 13.62 -8.60
CA ARG A 98 0.36 13.45 -8.08
C ARG A 98 0.49 12.04 -7.52
N SER A 99 1.65 11.44 -7.73
CA SER A 99 1.94 10.10 -7.23
C SER A 99 3.20 10.09 -6.40
N SER A 100 3.25 9.14 -5.47
CA SER A 100 4.43 8.80 -4.70
C SER A 100 4.53 7.29 -4.59
N THR A 101 5.74 6.77 -4.73
CA THR A 101 6.03 5.33 -4.65
C THR A 101 7.02 5.12 -3.52
N ALA A 102 6.80 4.08 -2.71
CA ALA A 102 7.74 3.71 -1.66
C ALA A 102 9.10 3.35 -2.27
N LYS A 103 10.16 4.08 -1.90
CA LYS A 103 11.52 3.84 -2.39
C LYS A 103 12.19 2.66 -1.67
N ASN A 104 11.88 2.47 -0.39
CA ASN A 104 12.30 1.34 0.42
C ASN A 104 11.06 0.82 1.17
N LEU A 105 10.63 -0.41 0.89
CA LEU A 105 9.37 -0.95 1.41
C LEU A 105 9.46 -1.44 2.87
N SER A 106 10.61 -1.25 3.53
CA SER A 106 10.82 -1.72 4.89
C SER A 106 10.17 -0.78 5.92
N GLY A 107 8.89 -0.98 6.20
CA GLY A 107 8.19 -0.36 7.33
C GLY A 107 7.62 1.04 7.08
N LEU A 108 7.46 1.47 5.82
CA LEU A 108 6.77 2.72 5.54
C LEU A 108 5.26 2.56 5.76
N SER A 109 4.80 3.01 6.93
CA SER A 109 3.37 3.18 7.23
C SER A 109 2.76 4.37 6.52
N ILE A 110 3.55 5.28 5.92
CA ILE A 110 3.08 6.57 5.40
C ILE A 110 3.65 6.83 4.01
N LEU A 111 2.78 7.24 3.07
CA LEU A 111 3.16 7.86 1.81
C LEU A 111 2.50 9.23 1.68
N SER A 112 3.20 10.17 1.07
CA SER A 112 2.72 11.54 0.91
C SER A 112 2.98 12.11 -0.48
N THR A 113 2.18 13.10 -0.85
CA THR A 113 2.42 13.98 -2.00
C THR A 113 2.33 15.43 -1.58
N LYS A 114 3.07 16.31 -2.27
CA LYS A 114 2.91 17.76 -2.12
C LYS A 114 1.55 18.19 -2.65
N GLN A 115 0.95 19.18 -2.00
CA GLN A 115 -0.27 19.81 -2.47
C GLN A 115 -0.07 20.51 -3.81
N VAL A 116 -1.17 20.67 -4.56
CA VAL A 116 -1.19 21.41 -5.82
C VAL A 116 -1.92 22.73 -5.61
N SER A 117 -1.24 23.85 -5.90
CA SER A 117 -1.82 25.18 -5.71
C SER A 117 -3.05 25.39 -6.60
N GLY A 118 -4.15 25.90 -6.03
CA GLY A 118 -5.41 26.12 -6.74
C GLY A 118 -6.26 24.87 -6.95
N TYR A 119 -5.89 23.72 -6.37
CA TYR A 119 -6.66 22.48 -6.44
C TYR A 119 -6.92 21.86 -5.07
N THR A 120 -8.05 21.16 -4.95
CA THR A 120 -8.47 20.44 -3.75
C THR A 120 -8.30 18.93 -3.97
N PRO A 121 -7.57 18.20 -3.10
CA PRO A 121 -7.52 16.74 -3.16
C PRO A 121 -8.88 16.17 -2.79
N TYR A 122 -9.39 15.18 -3.54
CA TYR A 122 -10.73 14.61 -3.29
C TYR A 122 -10.78 13.09 -3.25
N LYS A 123 -9.88 12.40 -3.96
CA LYS A 123 -9.73 10.94 -3.88
C LYS A 123 -8.28 10.52 -4.08
N MET A 124 -7.97 9.32 -3.64
CA MET A 124 -6.66 8.71 -3.76
C MET A 124 -6.79 7.25 -4.17
N ASP A 125 -6.02 6.82 -5.16
CA ASP A 125 -5.76 5.40 -5.39
C ASP A 125 -4.55 5.01 -4.56
N VAL A 126 -4.72 4.00 -3.71
CA VAL A 126 -3.71 3.49 -2.80
C VAL A 126 -3.40 2.05 -3.17
N SER A 127 -2.15 1.81 -3.56
CA SER A 127 -1.62 0.49 -3.80
C SER A 127 -0.89 -0.01 -2.56
N TYR A 128 -1.15 -1.27 -2.21
CA TYR A 128 -0.60 -1.94 -1.05
C TYR A 128 -0.31 -3.40 -1.38
N ARG A 129 0.57 -4.03 -0.61
CA ARG A 129 0.86 -5.46 -0.77
C ARG A 129 1.09 -6.11 0.57
N LYS A 130 0.95 -7.44 0.60
CA LYS A 130 1.28 -8.22 1.78
C LYS A 130 2.77 -8.05 2.09
N MET A 131 3.09 -7.89 3.36
CA MET A 131 4.46 -7.88 3.83
C MET A 131 5.08 -9.28 3.74
N THR A 132 6.36 -9.31 3.43
CA THR A 132 7.21 -10.51 3.58
C THR A 132 7.47 -10.78 5.06
N ASN A 133 7.88 -12.00 5.40
CA ASN A 133 8.23 -12.35 6.77
C ASN A 133 9.41 -11.52 7.30
N ALA A 134 10.37 -11.16 6.44
CA ALA A 134 11.49 -10.30 6.79
C ALA A 134 11.02 -8.88 7.17
N GLU A 135 10.09 -8.32 6.41
CA GLU A 135 9.49 -7.00 6.72
C GLU A 135 8.71 -7.03 8.04
N LYS A 136 7.92 -8.08 8.26
CA LYS A 136 7.22 -8.27 9.54
C LYS A 136 8.18 -8.37 10.72
N LYS A 137 9.26 -9.15 10.59
CA LYS A 137 10.28 -9.27 11.66
C LYS A 137 10.96 -7.93 11.94
N LYS A 138 11.23 -7.11 10.92
CA LYS A 138 11.82 -5.79 11.12
C LYS A 138 10.88 -4.81 11.84
N ILE A 139 9.59 -4.87 11.55
CA ILE A 139 8.57 -3.94 12.09
C ILE A 139 8.11 -4.37 13.49
N CYS A 140 7.87 -5.68 13.71
CA CYS A 140 7.40 -6.25 14.97
C CYS A 140 8.52 -6.66 15.92
N GLY A 141 9.71 -7.00 15.40
CA GLY A 141 10.86 -7.49 16.19
C GLY A 141 11.76 -6.39 16.77
N SER A 142 11.46 -5.11 16.52
CA SER A 142 12.20 -3.98 17.11
C SER A 142 11.84 -3.71 18.59
N LEU A 143 11.32 -4.70 19.31
CA LEU A 143 10.96 -4.66 20.74
C LEU A 143 12.02 -5.31 21.65
N VAL A 144 13.29 -5.30 21.23
CA VAL A 144 14.42 -5.67 22.10
C VAL A 144 15.44 -4.54 22.03
N TYR A 145 15.17 -3.42 22.71
CA TYR A 145 16.15 -2.50 23.28
C TYR A 145 15.44 -1.59 24.29
#